data_AF-A0A973M7H9-F1
#
_entry.id   AF-A0A973M7H9-F1
#
_cell.length_a   1.000
_cell.length_b   1.000
_cell.length_c   1.000
_cell.angle_alpha   90.00
_cell.angle_beta   90.00
_cell.angle_gamma   90.00
#
_symmetry.space_group_name_H-M   'P 1'
#
loop_
_entity.id
_entity.type
_entity.pdbx_description
1 polymer ?
#
loop_
_entity_poly.entity_id
_entity_poly.type
_entity_poly.pdbx_seq_one_letter_code
_entity_poly.pdbx_strand_id
1 'polypeptide(L)'
;VATFTPSASLANNTQYTATVSGATNSTGQTMSPYSWSFTTAPAYKCPCSVFSASATPATASANDTSGVELGMKFQTDTAGQVTGVRFYKGSLNTGTHIGNLWSSSGTKLATVTFSGETASGWQQASFSTPVSVSANTTYVISYYAPNGGYAYTGNGFSSAQGSSPIFGLASGSSGGNGVFAYGSSSSFPTGTYNATNYWVDAVFNAGSPSAPTVVSVSPGQGSTSVAVTTSVSATFDQAIDTSSATFTLAPSGGSAVAGSTSTASTSGTYTFTPSAALAASTTYTATVSGVKNATGQVMTSSYSWSFTTGSAGYTCPCSIFSSSATPATVNVNDPNAVELGMQFTADVAGSVTAIRFYKGSQNTGTHVGHLWTASGTLLATVTFSGETASGWQTATLSSAVAVSANTTYVVSYYAPNGSYSANGSYFTSSADAPPLHGLQSTASHLNGLYKYGASGFPTNSYNSTNYWVDLVFATP
;
A
#
# COMPACT_ATOMS: atom_id res chain seq x y z
N VAL A 1 6.10 15.94 15.33
CA VAL A 1 4.75 15.50 15.77
C VAL A 1 4.92 14.12 16.38
N ALA A 2 4.48 13.93 17.62
CA ALA A 2 4.43 12.60 18.23
C ALA A 2 3.04 12.01 17.99
N THR A 3 2.97 10.80 17.43
CA THR A 3 1.71 10.13 17.11
C THR A 3 1.61 8.86 17.94
N PHE A 4 0.58 8.78 18.78
CA PHE A 4 0.22 7.55 19.48
C PHE A 4 -0.90 6.86 18.73
N THR A 5 -0.68 5.60 18.34
CA THR A 5 -1.72 4.75 17.77
C THR A 5 -2.10 3.72 18.85
N PRO A 6 -3.34 3.75 19.37
CA PRO A 6 -3.81 2.73 20.30
C PRO A 6 -3.59 1.31 19.73
N SER A 7 -3.19 0.37 20.57
CA SER A 7 -3.01 -1.04 20.18
C SER A 7 -4.34 -1.78 19.98
N ALA A 8 -5.44 -1.18 20.43
CA ALA A 8 -6.81 -1.63 20.21
C ALA A 8 -7.72 -0.43 19.94
N SER A 9 -8.82 -0.69 19.25
CA SER A 9 -9.85 0.35 19.03
C SER A 9 -10.35 0.90 20.36
N LEU A 10 -10.44 2.23 20.46
CA LEU A 10 -11.00 2.88 21.64
C LEU A 10 -12.50 2.55 21.73
N ALA A 11 -12.97 2.18 22.92
CA ALA A 11 -14.36 1.83 23.15
C ALA A 11 -15.26 3.03 22.82
N ASN A 12 -16.42 2.79 22.21
CA ASN A 12 -17.37 3.85 21.87
C ASN A 12 -17.89 4.55 23.13
N ASN A 13 -18.26 5.83 23.00
CA ASN A 13 -18.83 6.65 24.08
C ASN A 13 -18.01 6.62 25.39
N THR A 14 -16.69 6.59 25.27
CA THR A 14 -15.76 6.44 26.39
C THR A 14 -14.77 7.62 26.41
N GLN A 15 -14.60 8.22 27.58
CA GLN A 15 -13.62 9.30 27.78
C GLN A 15 -12.22 8.70 27.95
N TYR A 16 -11.27 9.21 27.18
CA TYR A 16 -9.86 8.89 27.25
C TYR A 16 -9.06 10.14 27.60
N THR A 17 -7.93 9.95 28.28
CA THR A 17 -6.94 11.00 28.52
C THR A 17 -5.64 10.59 27.83
N ALA A 18 -5.19 11.41 26.90
CA ALA A 18 -3.87 11.29 26.31
C ALA A 18 -2.88 12.16 27.09
N THR A 19 -1.69 11.64 27.33
CA THR A 19 -0.61 12.33 28.04
C THR A 19 0.68 12.18 27.24
N VAL A 20 1.31 13.30 26.91
CA VAL A 20 2.67 13.33 26.35
C VAL A 20 3.64 13.77 27.45
N SER A 21 4.72 13.02 27.63
CA SER A 21 5.74 13.31 28.65
C SER A 21 7.11 12.80 28.18
N GLY A 22 8.18 13.23 28.86
CA GLY A 22 9.51 12.66 28.68
C GLY A 22 10.27 13.12 27.43
N ALA A 23 9.71 13.98 26.58
CA ALA A 23 10.45 14.54 25.45
C ALA A 23 11.53 15.51 25.95
N THR A 24 12.76 15.36 25.45
CA THR A 24 13.91 16.21 25.76
C THR A 24 14.31 17.05 24.56
N ASN A 25 14.72 18.29 24.80
CA ASN A 25 15.31 19.13 23.76
C ASN A 25 16.81 18.82 23.56
N SER A 26 17.45 19.49 22.59
CA SER A 26 18.88 19.32 22.28
C SER A 26 19.85 19.70 23.40
N THR A 27 19.36 20.39 24.44
CA THR A 27 20.14 20.75 25.64
C THR A 27 19.84 19.83 26.83
N GLY A 28 19.09 18.74 26.63
CA GLY A 28 18.78 17.75 27.66
C GLY A 28 17.65 18.15 28.62
N GLN A 29 16.91 19.23 28.33
CA GLN A 29 15.80 19.69 29.16
C GLN A 29 14.52 18.94 28.80
N THR A 30 13.92 18.28 29.78
CA THR A 30 12.68 17.50 29.60
C THR A 30 11.45 18.39 29.70
N MET A 31 10.46 18.15 28.85
CA MET A 31 9.14 18.79 28.96
C MET A 31 8.41 18.40 30.25
N SER A 32 7.57 19.29 30.77
CA SER A 32 6.51 18.89 31.71
C SER A 32 5.47 18.03 31.00
N PRO A 33 4.91 16.99 31.64
CA PRO A 33 3.81 16.23 31.07
C PRO A 33 2.64 17.15 30.68
N TYR A 34 2.08 16.91 29.49
CA TYR A 34 0.90 17.61 29.02
C TYR A 34 -0.19 16.59 28.71
N SER A 35 -1.37 16.78 29.29
CA SER A 35 -2.51 15.88 29.15
C SER A 35 -3.72 16.60 28.57
N TRP A 36 -4.48 15.88 27.73
CA TRP A 36 -5.78 16.32 27.24
C TRP A 36 -6.73 15.13 27.20
N SER A 37 -8.02 15.40 27.35
CA SER A 37 -9.06 14.38 27.30
C SER A 37 -9.92 14.53 26.06
N PHE A 38 -10.41 13.41 25.55
CA PHE A 38 -11.38 13.35 24.46
C PHE A 38 -12.35 12.20 24.71
N THR A 39 -13.56 12.27 24.16
CA THR A 39 -14.55 11.19 24.25
C THR A 39 -14.79 10.62 22.87
N THR A 40 -14.71 9.31 22.73
CA THR A 40 -15.06 8.62 21.48
C THR A 40 -16.55 8.76 21.18
N ALA A 41 -16.91 8.79 19.90
CA ALA A 41 -18.31 8.84 19.51
C ALA A 41 -19.06 7.56 19.92
N PRO A 42 -20.40 7.61 20.06
CA PRO A 42 -21.23 6.41 20.09
C PRO A 42 -21.07 5.59 18.81
N ALA A 43 -21.44 4.30 18.87
CA ALA A 43 -21.57 3.50 17.66
C ALA A 43 -22.58 4.18 16.70
N TYR A 44 -22.15 4.52 15.51
CA TYR A 44 -23.02 5.12 14.50
C TYR A 44 -23.77 4.06 13.71
N LYS A 45 -25.01 4.38 13.33
CA LYS A 45 -25.78 3.61 12.33
C LYS A 45 -25.94 4.49 11.09
N CYS A 46 -25.54 3.97 9.94
CA CYS A 46 -25.76 4.64 8.67
C CYS A 46 -26.93 3.98 7.90
N PRO A 47 -27.65 4.70 7.02
CA PRO A 47 -27.31 6.02 6.47
C PRO A 47 -27.32 7.12 7.54
N CYS A 48 -26.27 7.93 7.53
CA CYS A 48 -25.95 8.93 8.54
C CYS A 48 -25.64 10.27 7.85
N SER A 49 -25.86 11.37 8.55
CA SER A 49 -25.74 12.74 8.04
C SER A 49 -25.20 13.65 9.14
N VAL A 50 -24.69 14.83 8.79
CA VAL A 50 -24.11 15.78 9.76
C VAL A 50 -25.16 16.26 10.77
N PHE A 51 -26.36 16.56 10.29
CA PHE A 51 -27.46 17.07 11.13
C PHE A 51 -28.45 15.96 11.52
N SER A 52 -29.19 16.12 12.63
CA SER A 52 -30.29 15.20 12.92
C SER A 52 -31.51 15.51 12.02
N ALA A 53 -32.39 14.52 11.81
CA ALA A 53 -33.63 14.74 11.05
C ALA A 53 -34.60 15.73 11.73
N SER A 54 -34.42 15.97 13.04
CA SER A 54 -35.18 16.96 13.82
C SER A 54 -34.53 18.34 13.87
N ALA A 55 -33.32 18.51 13.35
CA ALA A 55 -32.63 19.78 13.38
C ALA A 55 -33.29 20.78 12.42
N THR A 56 -33.42 22.04 12.86
CA THR A 56 -34.09 23.12 12.12
C THR A 56 -33.22 24.37 12.01
N PRO A 57 -33.31 25.12 10.91
CA PRO A 57 -32.64 26.41 10.74
C PRO A 57 -33.10 27.48 11.70
N ALA A 58 -32.22 28.44 11.99
CA ALA A 58 -32.59 29.67 12.69
C ALA A 58 -33.53 30.53 11.82
N THR A 59 -33.24 30.60 10.52
CA THR A 59 -34.11 31.22 9.52
C THR A 59 -34.55 30.19 8.49
N ALA A 60 -35.83 29.84 8.50
CA ALA A 60 -36.39 28.82 7.60
C ALA A 60 -36.47 29.28 6.13
N SER A 61 -36.61 30.59 5.87
CA SER A 61 -36.64 31.15 4.52
C SER A 61 -36.02 32.53 4.48
N ALA A 62 -34.96 32.69 3.68
CA ALA A 62 -34.43 34.00 3.32
C ALA A 62 -35.41 34.73 2.39
N ASN A 63 -35.50 36.05 2.53
CA ASN A 63 -36.23 36.90 1.58
C ASN A 63 -35.33 37.31 0.40
N ASP A 64 -34.75 36.31 -0.26
CA ASP A 64 -33.97 36.46 -1.49
C ASP A 64 -34.64 35.62 -2.57
N THR A 65 -34.82 36.20 -3.75
CA THR A 65 -35.51 35.56 -4.89
C THR A 65 -34.56 35.15 -6.01
N SER A 66 -33.26 35.42 -5.82
CA SER A 66 -32.23 35.14 -6.82
C SER A 66 -31.89 33.65 -6.86
N GLY A 67 -31.67 33.12 -8.07
CA GLY A 67 -31.16 31.78 -8.24
C GLY A 67 -29.77 31.60 -7.60
N VAL A 68 -29.61 30.59 -6.76
CA VAL A 68 -28.38 30.39 -5.97
C VAL A 68 -28.10 28.92 -5.70
N GLU A 69 -26.85 28.50 -5.90
CA GLU A 69 -26.30 27.24 -5.39
C GLU A 69 -25.79 27.45 -3.97
N LEU A 70 -26.13 26.55 -3.05
CA LEU A 70 -25.78 26.63 -1.63
C LEU A 70 -25.26 25.29 -1.16
N GLY A 71 -24.25 25.28 -0.29
CA GLY A 71 -23.67 24.02 0.16
C GLY A 71 -22.79 24.11 1.39
N MET A 72 -22.23 22.96 1.74
CA MET A 72 -21.23 22.83 2.79
C MET A 72 -20.06 21.94 2.34
N LYS A 73 -18.89 22.23 2.91
CA LYS A 73 -17.72 21.36 2.90
C LYS A 73 -17.85 20.34 4.03
N PHE A 74 -17.59 19.08 3.72
CA PHE A 74 -17.64 17.99 4.69
C PHE A 74 -16.48 17.01 4.50
N GLN A 75 -16.22 16.22 5.54
CA GLN A 75 -15.31 15.08 5.52
C GLN A 75 -15.98 13.89 6.22
N THR A 76 -15.48 12.70 5.92
CA THR A 76 -15.79 11.48 6.67
C THR A 76 -14.51 10.95 7.32
N ASP A 77 -14.59 10.36 8.50
CA ASP A 77 -13.42 9.75 9.17
C ASP A 77 -13.15 8.30 8.72
N THR A 78 -14.11 7.71 8.00
CA THR A 78 -14.01 6.42 7.32
C THR A 78 -14.33 6.56 5.84
N ALA A 79 -13.79 5.64 5.02
CA ALA A 79 -14.22 5.51 3.64
C ALA A 79 -15.66 4.99 3.58
N GLY A 80 -16.39 5.33 2.53
CA GLY A 80 -17.77 4.89 2.34
C GLY A 80 -18.37 5.47 1.08
N GLN A 81 -19.70 5.57 1.03
CA GLN A 81 -20.43 6.06 -0.13
C GLN A 81 -21.37 7.20 0.26
N VAL A 82 -21.35 8.30 -0.50
CA VAL A 82 -22.40 9.29 -0.48
C VAL A 82 -23.52 8.81 -1.40
N THR A 83 -24.66 8.52 -0.81
CA THR A 83 -25.82 7.91 -1.49
C THR A 83 -26.86 8.94 -1.94
N GLY A 84 -26.75 10.17 -1.45
CA GLY A 84 -27.70 11.23 -1.76
C GLY A 84 -27.36 12.55 -1.10
N VAL A 85 -28.27 13.50 -1.30
CA VAL A 85 -28.22 14.85 -0.78
C VAL A 85 -29.56 15.19 -0.15
N ARG A 86 -29.50 15.99 0.91
CA ARG A 86 -30.70 16.58 1.51
C ARG A 86 -30.49 18.05 1.80
N PHE A 87 -31.57 18.80 1.79
CA PHE A 87 -31.57 20.21 2.18
C PHE A 87 -32.84 20.56 2.97
N TYR A 88 -32.78 21.59 3.81
CA TYR A 88 -33.95 22.07 4.53
C TYR A 88 -34.70 23.12 3.69
N LYS A 89 -35.96 22.82 3.38
CA LYS A 89 -36.83 23.68 2.58
C LYS A 89 -37.72 24.55 3.46
N GLY A 90 -37.73 25.84 3.16
CA GLY A 90 -38.71 26.80 3.70
C GLY A 90 -39.81 27.12 2.70
N SER A 91 -40.84 27.85 3.15
CA SER A 91 -42.03 28.14 2.32
C SER A 91 -41.75 29.02 1.11
N LEU A 92 -40.69 29.83 1.13
CA LEU A 92 -40.30 30.67 -0.02
C LEU A 92 -39.35 29.95 -1.00
N ASN A 93 -38.78 28.81 -0.61
CA ASN A 93 -37.85 28.05 -1.44
C ASN A 93 -38.63 27.21 -2.45
N THR A 94 -38.86 27.79 -3.62
CA THR A 94 -39.73 27.24 -4.67
C THR A 94 -38.96 26.96 -5.95
N GLY A 95 -39.60 26.23 -6.87
CA GLY A 95 -39.00 25.80 -8.13
C GLY A 95 -38.39 24.40 -8.02
N THR A 96 -37.73 23.97 -9.09
CA THR A 96 -37.12 22.65 -9.18
C THR A 96 -35.69 22.69 -8.65
N HIS A 97 -35.45 22.00 -7.54
CA HIS A 97 -34.14 21.94 -6.91
C HIS A 97 -33.25 20.87 -7.53
N ILE A 98 -31.94 21.15 -7.58
CA ILE A 98 -30.93 20.21 -8.07
C ILE A 98 -29.89 20.02 -6.97
N GLY A 99 -29.67 18.79 -6.52
CA GLY A 99 -28.61 18.46 -5.57
C GLY A 99 -27.34 18.01 -6.28
N ASN A 100 -26.18 18.34 -5.74
CA ASN A 100 -24.88 18.01 -6.32
C ASN A 100 -23.87 17.57 -5.25
N LEU A 101 -22.99 16.66 -5.63
CA LEU A 101 -21.77 16.32 -4.91
C LEU A 101 -20.56 16.68 -5.77
N TRP A 102 -19.55 17.29 -5.16
CA TRP A 102 -18.34 17.75 -5.85
C TRP A 102 -17.08 17.33 -5.10
N SER A 103 -15.98 17.20 -5.84
CA SER A 103 -14.64 17.28 -5.26
C SER A 103 -14.38 18.67 -4.69
N SER A 104 -13.39 18.81 -3.82
CA SER A 104 -12.94 20.12 -3.32
C SER A 104 -12.42 21.07 -4.42
N SER A 105 -12.00 20.52 -5.56
CA SER A 105 -11.53 21.27 -6.73
C SER A 105 -12.64 21.69 -7.70
N GLY A 106 -13.89 21.27 -7.47
CA GLY A 106 -15.04 21.63 -8.30
C GLY A 106 -15.43 20.64 -9.38
N THR A 107 -14.85 19.44 -9.41
CA THR A 107 -15.33 18.36 -10.28
C THR A 107 -16.66 17.83 -9.77
N LYS A 108 -17.70 17.84 -10.61
CA LYS A 108 -19.01 17.26 -10.28
C LYS A 108 -18.90 15.74 -10.24
N LEU A 109 -19.21 15.15 -9.09
CA LEU A 109 -19.14 13.69 -8.85
C LEU A 109 -20.51 13.02 -8.99
N ALA A 110 -21.58 13.70 -8.56
CA ALA A 110 -22.95 13.26 -8.76
C ALA A 110 -23.93 14.44 -8.78
N THR A 111 -25.09 14.21 -9.37
CA THR A 111 -26.20 15.18 -9.41
C THR A 111 -27.54 14.45 -9.35
N VAL A 112 -28.55 15.10 -8.79
CA VAL A 112 -29.93 14.61 -8.75
C VAL A 112 -30.90 15.78 -8.83
N THR A 113 -31.99 15.63 -9.57
CA THR A 113 -33.10 16.58 -9.55
C THR A 113 -34.10 16.13 -8.49
N PHE A 114 -34.48 17.02 -7.57
CA PHE A 114 -35.47 16.71 -6.55
C PHE A 114 -36.87 16.64 -7.19
N SER A 115 -37.67 15.67 -6.73
CA SER A 115 -39.05 15.46 -7.16
C SER A 115 -39.91 15.04 -5.96
N GLY A 116 -41.18 15.42 -5.94
CA GLY A 116 -42.10 15.03 -4.86
C GLY A 116 -41.78 15.68 -3.50
N GLU A 117 -41.21 16.88 -3.51
CA GLU A 117 -40.86 17.62 -2.29
C GLU A 117 -42.09 18.04 -1.50
N THR A 118 -41.95 18.14 -0.18
CA THR A 118 -42.96 18.74 0.69
C THR A 118 -42.92 20.27 0.64
N ALA A 119 -43.90 20.93 1.28
CA ALA A 119 -43.96 22.38 1.37
C ALA A 119 -42.85 22.99 2.24
N SER A 120 -42.38 22.25 3.25
CA SER A 120 -41.30 22.67 4.15
C SER A 120 -40.67 21.48 4.88
N GLY A 121 -39.48 21.69 5.44
CA GLY A 121 -38.71 20.69 6.18
C GLY A 121 -37.62 20.04 5.34
N TRP A 122 -36.98 19.00 5.88
CA TRP A 122 -35.93 18.27 5.17
C TRP A 122 -36.48 17.58 3.91
N GLN A 123 -35.86 17.89 2.77
CA GLN A 123 -36.03 17.19 1.50
C GLN A 123 -34.81 16.32 1.27
N GLN A 124 -34.99 15.10 0.77
CA GLN A 124 -33.89 14.18 0.48
C GLN A 124 -34.08 13.54 -0.89
N ALA A 125 -33.01 13.43 -1.64
CA ALA A 125 -32.98 12.72 -2.91
C ALA A 125 -31.72 11.85 -3.01
N SER A 126 -31.88 10.63 -3.52
CA SER A 126 -30.78 9.68 -3.74
C SER A 126 -30.12 9.95 -5.09
N PHE A 127 -28.79 9.83 -5.15
CA PHE A 127 -28.08 9.78 -6.42
C PHE A 127 -28.38 8.44 -7.12
N SER A 128 -28.46 8.44 -8.45
CA SER A 128 -28.69 7.21 -9.23
C SER A 128 -27.57 6.19 -9.02
N THR A 129 -26.35 6.69 -8.80
CA THR A 129 -25.17 5.89 -8.48
C THR A 129 -24.55 6.48 -7.21
N PRO A 130 -24.48 5.72 -6.10
CA PRO A 130 -23.73 6.13 -4.93
C PRO A 130 -22.26 6.43 -5.27
N VAL A 131 -21.68 7.45 -4.63
CA VAL A 131 -20.31 7.89 -4.91
C VAL A 131 -19.38 7.48 -3.78
N SER A 132 -18.37 6.68 -4.09
CA SER A 132 -17.31 6.34 -3.12
C SER A 132 -16.51 7.58 -2.73
N VAL A 133 -16.33 7.77 -1.42
CA VAL A 133 -15.53 8.84 -0.83
C VAL A 133 -14.47 8.26 0.09
N SER A 134 -13.30 8.89 0.11
CA SER A 134 -12.18 8.50 0.95
C SER A 134 -12.25 9.21 2.30
N ALA A 135 -11.80 8.52 3.36
CA ALA A 135 -11.64 9.14 4.67
C ALA A 135 -10.75 10.39 4.61
N ASN A 136 -11.01 11.35 5.48
CA ASN A 136 -10.25 12.59 5.68
C ASN A 136 -10.05 13.43 4.40
N THR A 137 -10.93 13.25 3.40
CA THR A 137 -10.89 13.98 2.13
C THR A 137 -12.04 14.97 2.07
N THR A 138 -11.75 16.25 1.76
CA THR A 138 -12.78 17.30 1.68
C THR A 138 -13.61 17.16 0.41
N TYR A 139 -14.93 17.12 0.58
CA TYR A 139 -15.92 17.19 -0.50
C TYR A 139 -16.89 18.36 -0.28
N VAL A 140 -17.63 18.74 -1.32
CA VAL A 140 -18.70 19.75 -1.23
C VAL A 140 -20.03 19.09 -1.57
N ILE A 141 -21.02 19.23 -0.70
CA ILE A 141 -22.41 18.88 -0.97
C ILE A 141 -23.21 20.16 -1.12
N SER A 142 -24.02 20.28 -2.18
CA SER A 142 -24.77 21.49 -2.47
C SER A 142 -26.16 21.20 -3.07
N TYR A 143 -27.02 22.21 -3.07
CA TYR A 143 -28.23 22.24 -3.89
C TYR A 143 -28.41 23.61 -4.56
N TYR A 144 -29.04 23.60 -5.72
CA TYR A 144 -29.46 24.78 -6.47
C TYR A 144 -30.91 25.12 -6.13
N ALA A 145 -31.13 26.35 -5.69
CA ALA A 145 -32.43 26.98 -5.46
C ALA A 145 -32.70 28.01 -6.56
N PRO A 146 -33.50 27.68 -7.60
CA PRO A 146 -33.69 28.56 -8.76
C PRO A 146 -34.39 29.88 -8.43
N ASN A 147 -35.23 29.90 -7.40
CA ASN A 147 -36.00 31.08 -6.97
C ASN A 147 -35.57 31.59 -5.58
N GLY A 148 -34.35 31.27 -5.12
CA GLY A 148 -33.88 31.66 -3.80
C GLY A 148 -34.69 31.04 -2.66
N GLY A 149 -34.99 31.81 -1.60
CA GLY A 149 -35.85 31.38 -0.48
C GLY A 149 -35.21 30.43 0.54
N TYR A 150 -33.89 30.24 0.46
CA TYR A 150 -33.15 29.22 1.18
C TYR A 150 -33.16 29.36 2.71
N ALA A 151 -32.97 28.24 3.40
CA ALA A 151 -32.78 28.21 4.85
C ALA A 151 -31.34 28.56 5.24
N TYR A 152 -31.15 29.25 6.36
CA TYR A 152 -29.80 29.52 6.87
C TYR A 152 -29.71 29.70 8.39
N THR A 153 -28.52 29.45 8.92
CA THR A 153 -28.08 29.86 10.26
C THR A 153 -26.69 30.50 10.13
N GLY A 154 -26.59 31.81 10.39
CA GLY A 154 -25.30 32.50 10.43
C GLY A 154 -24.38 31.93 11.51
N ASN A 155 -23.07 31.94 11.28
CA ASN A 155 -22.05 31.35 12.17
C ASN A 155 -22.20 29.83 12.42
N GLY A 156 -23.02 29.12 11.65
CA GLY A 156 -23.29 27.70 11.86
C GLY A 156 -22.07 26.78 11.71
N PHE A 157 -21.05 27.19 10.97
CA PHE A 157 -19.75 26.51 10.84
C PHE A 157 -18.60 27.29 11.50
N SER A 158 -18.88 28.15 12.50
CA SER A 158 -17.83 28.73 13.34
C SER A 158 -17.03 27.65 14.08
N SER A 159 -17.66 26.50 14.33
CA SER A 159 -17.05 25.23 14.72
C SER A 159 -17.50 24.11 13.79
N ALA A 160 -16.76 22.99 13.78
CA ALA A 160 -17.15 21.79 13.04
C ALA A 160 -18.48 21.25 13.60
N GLN A 161 -19.29 20.69 12.71
CA GLN A 161 -20.61 20.13 13.01
C GLN A 161 -20.62 18.62 12.76
N GLY A 162 -21.56 17.92 13.39
CA GLY A 162 -21.73 16.48 13.23
C GLY A 162 -20.87 15.67 14.19
N SER A 163 -20.83 14.37 13.92
CA SER A 163 -20.13 13.36 14.72
C SER A 163 -19.73 12.20 13.82
N SER A 164 -18.84 11.33 14.30
CA SER A 164 -18.40 10.17 13.52
C SER A 164 -19.61 9.39 12.94
N PRO A 165 -19.63 9.10 11.63
CA PRO A 165 -18.49 9.15 10.72
C PRO A 165 -18.46 10.35 9.76
N ILE A 166 -19.36 11.33 9.89
CA ILE A 166 -19.48 12.44 8.93
C ILE A 166 -19.55 13.80 9.63
N PHE A 167 -18.75 14.74 9.15
CA PHE A 167 -18.55 16.05 9.77
C PHE A 167 -18.66 17.18 8.75
N GLY A 168 -19.42 18.21 9.10
CA GLY A 168 -19.36 19.51 8.42
C GLY A 168 -18.14 20.28 8.96
N LEU A 169 -17.25 20.73 8.08
CA LEU A 169 -15.99 21.32 8.50
C LEU A 169 -16.17 22.69 9.17
N ALA A 170 -15.33 23.04 10.15
CA ALA A 170 -15.26 24.41 10.62
C ALA A 170 -14.75 25.32 9.49
N SER A 171 -15.28 26.55 9.43
CA SER A 171 -14.79 27.56 8.50
C SER A 171 -13.32 27.89 8.84
N GLY A 172 -12.44 27.78 7.85
CA GLY A 172 -10.99 27.94 8.00
C GLY A 172 -10.21 26.63 7.96
N SER A 173 -10.82 25.48 8.27
CA SER A 173 -10.13 24.17 8.22
C SER A 173 -9.77 23.73 6.78
N SER A 174 -10.59 24.11 5.81
CA SER A 174 -10.35 23.82 4.39
C SER A 174 -10.87 24.99 3.54
N GLY A 175 -10.40 26.19 3.86
CA GLY A 175 -10.99 27.45 3.42
C GLY A 175 -12.34 27.73 4.10
N GLY A 176 -13.10 28.71 3.60
CA GLY A 176 -14.41 29.03 4.17
C GLY A 176 -15.43 27.90 3.97
N ASN A 177 -16.31 27.70 4.95
CA ASN A 177 -17.48 26.82 4.85
C ASN A 177 -18.78 27.66 4.89
N GLY A 178 -19.90 27.07 4.45
CA GLY A 178 -21.07 27.84 4.04
C GLY A 178 -20.85 28.45 2.68
N VAL A 179 -20.78 27.57 1.67
CA VAL A 179 -20.43 27.96 0.30
C VAL A 179 -21.68 28.32 -0.50
N PHE A 180 -21.55 29.27 -1.42
CA PHE A 180 -22.62 29.65 -2.34
C PHE A 180 -22.11 30.12 -3.71
N ALA A 181 -23.00 30.13 -4.71
CA ALA A 181 -22.80 30.79 -5.99
C ALA A 181 -24.14 31.25 -6.57
N TYR A 182 -24.28 32.55 -6.85
CA TYR A 182 -25.46 33.07 -7.55
C TYR A 182 -25.38 32.78 -9.05
N GLY A 183 -26.53 32.47 -9.65
CA GLY A 183 -26.63 32.22 -11.08
C GLY A 183 -27.98 31.66 -11.50
N SER A 184 -28.26 31.68 -12.80
CA SER A 184 -29.48 31.11 -13.40
C SER A 184 -29.42 29.59 -13.60
N SER A 185 -28.32 28.94 -13.21
CA SER A 185 -28.15 27.50 -13.26
C SER A 185 -27.19 27.00 -12.18
N SER A 186 -27.27 25.70 -11.90
CA SER A 186 -26.41 25.02 -10.92
C SER A 186 -24.93 25.08 -11.33
N SER A 187 -24.07 25.49 -10.39
CA SER A 187 -22.62 25.64 -10.60
C SER A 187 -21.85 25.33 -9.31
N PHE A 188 -20.53 25.11 -9.41
CA PHE A 188 -19.72 24.83 -8.22
C PHE A 188 -19.65 26.07 -7.31
N PRO A 189 -20.07 25.98 -6.03
CA PRO A 189 -20.13 27.14 -5.15
C PRO A 189 -18.74 27.49 -4.59
N THR A 190 -18.25 28.70 -4.87
CA THR A 190 -16.94 29.18 -4.44
C THR A 190 -17.00 30.33 -3.43
N GLY A 191 -18.11 31.07 -3.39
CA GLY A 191 -18.32 32.17 -2.44
C GLY A 191 -18.58 31.65 -1.04
N THR A 192 -18.22 32.42 0.00
CA THR A 192 -18.51 32.08 1.40
C THR A 192 -18.92 33.33 2.17
N TYR A 193 -19.85 33.20 3.12
CA TYR A 193 -20.29 34.33 3.94
C TYR A 193 -20.56 33.87 5.37
N ASN A 194 -19.94 34.54 6.34
CA ASN A 194 -20.26 34.44 7.77
C ASN A 194 -20.33 32.99 8.33
N ALA A 195 -19.45 32.10 7.83
CA ALA A 195 -19.44 30.67 8.18
C ALA A 195 -20.85 30.05 8.19
N THR A 196 -21.70 30.41 7.23
CA THR A 196 -23.15 30.18 7.29
C THR A 196 -23.49 28.71 7.07
N ASN A 197 -24.36 28.13 7.89
CA ASN A 197 -24.96 26.84 7.59
C ASN A 197 -26.21 27.05 6.70
N TYR A 198 -26.14 26.65 5.43
CA TYR A 198 -27.27 26.69 4.48
C TYR A 198 -28.17 25.46 4.52
N TRP A 199 -28.02 24.61 5.55
CA TRP A 199 -28.85 23.44 5.82
C TRP A 199 -28.88 22.45 4.67
N VAL A 200 -27.70 22.18 4.11
CA VAL A 200 -27.45 21.17 3.09
C VAL A 200 -26.59 20.08 3.70
N ASP A 201 -26.88 18.83 3.38
CA ASP A 201 -26.22 17.70 4.03
C ASP A 201 -26.10 16.52 3.06
N ALA A 202 -25.10 15.69 3.30
CA ALA A 202 -24.87 14.47 2.56
C ALA A 202 -25.56 13.29 3.27
N VAL A 203 -26.10 12.36 2.48
CA VAL A 203 -26.59 11.07 2.98
C VAL A 203 -25.45 10.06 2.82
N PHE A 204 -24.69 9.84 3.89
CA PHE A 204 -23.51 8.99 3.86
C PHE A 204 -23.81 7.59 4.37
N ASN A 205 -23.25 6.61 3.70
CA ASN A 205 -23.24 5.22 4.11
C ASN A 205 -21.79 4.77 4.22
N ALA A 206 -21.31 4.53 5.45
CA ALA A 206 -19.96 4.02 5.70
C ALA A 206 -19.71 2.62 5.11
N GLY A 207 -20.73 1.97 4.55
CA GLY A 207 -20.69 0.56 4.17
C GLY A 207 -20.80 -0.33 5.41
N SER A 208 -20.99 -1.63 5.20
CA SER A 208 -20.61 -2.59 6.23
C SER A 208 -19.09 -2.70 6.18
N PRO A 209 -18.37 -2.50 7.29
CA PRO A 209 -16.95 -2.71 7.26
C PRO A 209 -16.67 -4.17 6.82
N SER A 210 -15.55 -4.40 6.12
CA SER A 210 -15.13 -5.74 5.71
C SER A 210 -14.18 -6.32 6.75
N ALA A 211 -14.35 -7.59 7.08
CA ALA A 211 -13.39 -8.30 7.93
C ALA A 211 -11.99 -8.31 7.27
N PRO A 212 -10.89 -8.24 8.04
CA PRO A 212 -9.54 -8.31 7.47
C PRO A 212 -9.30 -9.60 6.69
N THR A 213 -8.61 -9.49 5.56
CA THR A 213 -8.16 -10.65 4.77
C THR A 213 -6.65 -10.61 4.51
N VAL A 214 -6.00 -11.77 4.49
CA VAL A 214 -4.55 -11.87 4.21
C VAL A 214 -4.32 -11.72 2.70
N VAL A 215 -3.48 -10.77 2.30
CA VAL A 215 -3.13 -10.49 0.90
C VAL A 215 -1.76 -11.03 0.51
N SER A 216 -0.83 -11.17 1.46
CA SER A 216 0.49 -11.76 1.22
C SER A 216 1.11 -12.31 2.49
N VAL A 217 2.06 -13.23 2.35
CA VAL A 217 2.82 -13.82 3.45
C VAL A 217 4.30 -13.90 3.13
N SER A 218 5.14 -13.84 4.15
CA SER A 218 6.59 -14.07 4.07
C SER A 218 7.04 -14.97 5.22
N PRO A 219 7.88 -16.00 5.00
CA PRO A 219 8.22 -16.58 3.71
C PRO A 219 6.97 -16.95 2.91
N GLY A 220 7.08 -16.91 1.58
CA GLY A 220 5.97 -17.22 0.68
C GLY A 220 5.44 -18.64 0.87
N GLN A 221 4.17 -18.86 0.51
CA GLN A 221 3.56 -20.19 0.53
C GLN A 221 4.40 -21.19 -0.27
N GLY A 222 4.79 -22.29 0.38
CA GLY A 222 5.58 -23.36 -0.21
C GLY A 222 7.06 -23.02 -0.44
N SER A 223 7.53 -21.87 0.03
CA SER A 223 8.96 -21.50 -0.11
C SER A 223 9.84 -22.55 0.56
N THR A 224 10.96 -22.86 -0.08
CA THR A 224 11.94 -23.83 0.40
C THR A 224 13.26 -23.15 0.72
N SER A 225 14.07 -23.84 1.51
CA SER A 225 15.42 -23.41 1.87
C SER A 225 15.47 -22.02 2.52
N VAL A 226 14.44 -21.70 3.30
CA VAL A 226 14.33 -20.46 4.08
C VAL A 226 15.40 -20.43 5.18
N ALA A 227 16.05 -19.28 5.40
CA ALA A 227 17.00 -19.10 6.49
C ALA A 227 16.40 -19.50 7.85
N VAL A 228 17.16 -20.26 8.64
CA VAL A 228 16.74 -20.71 9.98
C VAL A 228 16.52 -19.54 10.96
N THR A 229 17.02 -18.35 10.66
CA THR A 229 16.84 -17.13 11.47
C THR A 229 15.71 -16.23 10.97
N THR A 230 14.89 -16.69 10.02
CA THR A 230 13.84 -15.87 9.40
C THR A 230 12.78 -15.41 10.42
N SER A 231 12.19 -14.23 10.16
CA SER A 231 10.90 -13.84 10.74
C SER A 231 9.77 -14.18 9.77
N VAL A 232 8.59 -14.46 10.30
CA VAL A 232 7.43 -14.93 9.54
C VAL A 232 6.32 -13.90 9.65
N SER A 233 5.71 -13.46 8.55
CA SER A 233 4.71 -12.39 8.54
C SER A 233 3.53 -12.66 7.61
N ALA A 234 2.39 -12.05 7.95
CA ALA A 234 1.20 -11.95 7.12
C ALA A 234 0.81 -10.47 6.97
N THR A 235 0.51 -10.05 5.75
CA THR A 235 0.02 -8.71 5.42
C THR A 235 -1.46 -8.78 5.07
N PHE A 236 -2.23 -7.84 5.61
CA PHE A 236 -3.67 -7.74 5.42
C PHE A 236 -4.05 -6.61 4.45
N ASP A 237 -5.24 -6.70 3.88
CA ASP A 237 -5.84 -5.72 2.96
C ASP A 237 -6.15 -4.35 3.60
N GLN A 238 -6.03 -4.25 4.93
CA GLN A 238 -6.35 -3.05 5.69
C GLN A 238 -5.55 -3.01 7.00
N ALA A 239 -5.61 -1.87 7.70
CA ALA A 239 -5.07 -1.76 9.05
C ALA A 239 -5.77 -2.74 10.00
N ILE A 240 -4.99 -3.35 10.90
CA ILE A 240 -5.44 -4.43 11.78
C ILE A 240 -5.29 -4.09 13.26
N ASP A 241 -6.18 -4.65 14.06
CA ASP A 241 -6.13 -4.74 15.51
C ASP A 241 -5.81 -6.19 15.88
N THR A 242 -4.68 -6.40 16.57
CA THR A 242 -4.17 -7.72 16.94
C THR A 242 -4.38 -8.07 18.40
N SER A 243 -5.20 -7.31 19.13
CA SER A 243 -5.49 -7.55 20.55
C SER A 243 -6.07 -8.95 20.84
N SER A 244 -6.78 -9.54 19.88
CA SER A 244 -7.28 -10.92 19.93
C SER A 244 -6.61 -11.85 18.92
N ALA A 245 -5.55 -11.39 18.24
CA ALA A 245 -4.90 -12.19 17.23
C ALA A 245 -4.07 -13.30 17.86
N THR A 246 -3.98 -14.42 17.16
CA THR A 246 -3.09 -15.52 17.46
C THR A 246 -2.22 -15.76 16.25
N PHE A 247 -0.91 -15.89 16.47
CA PHE A 247 0.05 -16.32 15.47
C PHE A 247 0.75 -17.57 15.99
N THR A 248 0.66 -18.67 15.26
CA THR A 248 1.39 -19.90 15.57
C THR A 248 2.35 -20.25 14.45
N LEU A 249 3.49 -20.81 14.82
CA LEU A 249 4.45 -21.40 13.91
C LEU A 249 4.83 -22.76 14.49
N ALA A 250 4.63 -23.84 13.75
CA ALA A 250 4.96 -25.19 14.22
C ALA A 250 5.54 -26.04 13.08
N PRO A 251 6.54 -26.88 13.35
CA PRO A 251 6.98 -27.87 12.37
C PRO A 251 5.93 -28.97 12.25
N SER A 252 5.91 -29.68 11.12
CA SER A 252 4.99 -30.80 10.91
C SER A 252 5.12 -31.83 12.05
N GLY A 253 4.02 -32.07 12.79
CA GLY A 253 3.97 -33.03 13.90
C GLY A 253 4.71 -32.62 15.18
N GLY A 254 5.23 -31.39 15.26
CA GLY A 254 5.92 -30.89 16.45
C GLY A 254 5.18 -29.79 17.20
N SER A 255 5.78 -29.34 18.30
CA SER A 255 5.25 -28.27 19.15
C SER A 255 5.42 -26.89 18.53
N ALA A 256 4.58 -25.94 18.95
CA ALA A 256 4.70 -24.54 18.54
C ALA A 256 6.08 -23.96 18.91
N VAL A 257 6.67 -23.24 17.96
CA VAL A 257 7.91 -22.47 18.11
C VAL A 257 7.64 -21.28 19.04
N ALA A 258 8.52 -21.07 20.01
CA ALA A 258 8.47 -19.87 20.86
C ALA A 258 8.95 -18.64 20.07
N GLY A 259 8.31 -17.50 20.30
CA GLY A 259 8.64 -16.25 19.62
C GLY A 259 7.77 -15.10 20.11
N SER A 260 7.98 -13.93 19.53
CA SER A 260 7.21 -12.72 19.81
C SER A 260 6.52 -12.21 18.55
N THR A 261 5.45 -11.45 18.72
CA THR A 261 4.75 -10.82 17.59
C THR A 261 4.81 -9.31 17.64
N SER A 262 4.89 -8.66 16.49
CA SER A 262 4.82 -7.21 16.33
C SER A 262 3.94 -6.83 15.13
N THR A 263 3.38 -5.63 15.16
CA THR A 263 2.53 -5.10 14.08
C THR A 263 3.09 -3.78 13.55
N ALA A 264 3.04 -3.62 12.22
CA ALA A 264 3.19 -2.33 11.57
C ALA A 264 1.79 -1.78 11.24
N SER A 265 1.26 -0.92 12.13
CA SER A 265 -0.15 -0.51 12.15
C SER A 265 -0.65 0.17 10.86
N THR A 266 0.23 0.84 10.13
CA THR A 266 -0.12 1.52 8.87
C THR A 266 -0.09 0.62 7.63
N SER A 267 0.62 -0.52 7.68
CA SER A 267 0.76 -1.44 6.55
C SER A 267 -0.02 -2.74 6.72
N GLY A 268 -0.75 -2.90 7.83
CA GLY A 268 -1.54 -4.12 8.09
C GLY A 268 -0.67 -5.38 8.19
N THR A 269 0.62 -5.27 8.52
CA THR A 269 1.55 -6.41 8.57
C THR A 269 1.73 -6.90 10.00
N TYR A 270 1.47 -8.20 10.22
CA TYR A 270 1.64 -8.90 11.49
C TYR A 270 2.82 -9.88 11.39
N THR A 271 3.86 -9.66 12.19
CA THR A 271 5.13 -10.39 12.13
C THR A 271 5.35 -11.19 13.40
N PHE A 272 5.75 -12.44 13.24
CA PHE A 272 6.24 -13.35 14.27
C PHE A 272 7.76 -13.53 14.13
N THR A 273 8.49 -13.29 15.21
CA THR A 273 9.94 -13.47 15.29
C THR A 273 10.23 -14.65 16.23
N PRO A 274 10.73 -15.78 15.72
CA PRO A 274 11.18 -16.90 16.55
C PRO A 274 12.22 -16.46 17.58
N SER A 275 12.15 -16.98 18.81
CA SER A 275 13.11 -16.65 19.88
C SER A 275 14.46 -17.38 19.73
N ALA A 276 14.52 -18.37 18.85
CA ALA A 276 15.71 -19.15 18.51
C ALA A 276 15.68 -19.50 17.01
N ALA A 277 16.84 -19.85 16.45
CA ALA A 277 16.90 -20.36 15.09
C ALA A 277 16.03 -21.60 14.94
N LEU A 278 15.27 -21.65 13.84
CA LEU A 278 14.46 -22.79 13.43
C LEU A 278 15.35 -24.00 13.12
N ALA A 279 14.78 -25.20 13.22
CA ALA A 279 15.48 -26.41 12.79
C ALA A 279 15.71 -26.36 11.27
N ALA A 280 16.85 -26.86 10.83
CA ALA A 280 17.18 -26.96 9.41
C ALA A 280 16.37 -28.04 8.70
N SER A 281 16.24 -27.93 7.37
CA SER A 281 15.55 -28.90 6.50
C SER A 281 14.17 -29.30 7.02
N THR A 282 13.45 -28.38 7.64
CA THR A 282 12.21 -28.64 8.37
C THR A 282 11.08 -27.81 7.78
N THR A 283 9.97 -28.46 7.46
CA THR A 283 8.74 -27.76 7.04
C THR A 283 7.99 -27.24 8.24
N TYR A 284 7.81 -25.92 8.27
CA TYR A 284 7.00 -25.20 9.24
C TYR A 284 5.68 -24.77 8.61
N THR A 285 4.62 -24.82 9.42
CA THR A 285 3.32 -24.23 9.11
C THR A 285 3.09 -23.04 10.03
N ALA A 286 2.88 -21.87 9.43
CA ALA A 286 2.44 -20.67 10.12
C ALA A 286 0.92 -20.55 10.01
N THR A 287 0.26 -20.09 11.07
CA THR A 287 -1.18 -19.82 11.09
C THR A 287 -1.46 -18.52 11.80
N VAL A 288 -2.30 -17.68 11.18
CA VAL A 288 -2.82 -16.44 11.78
C VAL A 288 -4.35 -16.54 11.91
N SER A 289 -4.87 -16.15 13.07
CA SER A 289 -6.32 -16.17 13.37
C SER A 289 -6.71 -15.04 14.33
N GLY A 290 -8.01 -14.71 14.39
CA GLY A 290 -8.54 -13.78 15.41
C GLY A 290 -8.19 -12.29 15.20
N VAL A 291 -7.60 -11.95 14.06
CA VAL A 291 -7.26 -10.57 13.68
C VAL A 291 -8.52 -9.77 13.43
N LYS A 292 -8.56 -8.53 13.94
CA LYS A 292 -9.69 -7.61 13.78
C LYS A 292 -9.33 -6.40 12.92
N ASN A 293 -10.34 -5.70 12.42
CA ASN A 293 -10.18 -4.35 11.89
C ASN A 293 -10.50 -3.29 12.96
N ALA A 294 -10.31 -2.02 12.61
CA ALA A 294 -10.60 -0.88 13.49
C ALA A 294 -12.08 -0.74 13.92
N THR A 295 -12.99 -1.47 13.26
CA THR A 295 -14.42 -1.51 13.62
C THR A 295 -14.79 -2.73 14.47
N GLY A 296 -13.81 -3.55 14.85
CA GLY A 296 -13.98 -4.73 15.71
C GLY A 296 -14.41 -6.00 14.99
N GLN A 297 -14.50 -6.00 13.65
CA GLN A 297 -14.83 -7.21 12.90
C GLN A 297 -13.63 -8.15 12.82
N VAL A 298 -13.88 -9.43 13.08
CA VAL A 298 -12.86 -10.48 13.08
C VAL A 298 -12.73 -11.08 11.68
N MET A 299 -11.50 -11.41 11.27
CA MET A 299 -11.24 -12.20 10.06
C MET A 299 -12.11 -13.47 10.03
N THR A 300 -12.68 -13.79 8.87
CA THR A 300 -13.71 -14.85 8.76
C THR A 300 -13.16 -16.26 8.97
N SER A 301 -11.89 -16.49 8.63
CA SER A 301 -11.24 -17.79 8.76
C SER A 301 -9.76 -17.62 9.07
N SER A 302 -9.16 -18.56 9.80
CA SER A 302 -7.72 -18.61 9.99
C SER A 302 -7.02 -18.78 8.64
N TYR A 303 -5.85 -18.17 8.49
CA TYR A 303 -5.02 -18.32 7.31
C TYR A 303 -3.76 -19.11 7.67
N SER A 304 -3.51 -20.22 6.98
CA SER A 304 -2.36 -21.09 7.22
C SER A 304 -1.52 -21.22 5.96
N TRP A 305 -0.20 -21.16 6.10
CA TRP A 305 0.75 -21.40 5.02
C TRP A 305 1.96 -22.15 5.53
N SER A 306 2.71 -22.77 4.61
CA SER A 306 3.91 -23.52 4.95
C SER A 306 5.14 -23.00 4.22
N PHE A 307 6.30 -23.22 4.82
CA PHE A 307 7.61 -23.03 4.21
C PHE A 307 8.58 -24.06 4.78
N THR A 308 9.69 -24.31 4.09
CA THR A 308 10.73 -25.27 4.52
C THR A 308 12.04 -24.54 4.72
N THR A 309 12.68 -24.74 5.87
CA THR A 309 14.00 -24.17 6.16
C THR A 309 15.10 -24.88 5.38
N GLY A 310 16.20 -24.16 5.11
CA GLY A 310 17.40 -24.71 4.49
C GLY A 310 18.24 -25.57 5.44
N SER A 311 19.34 -26.13 4.95
CA SER A 311 20.28 -26.92 5.76
C SER A 311 20.98 -26.06 6.83
N ALA A 312 21.39 -26.68 7.95
CA ALA A 312 22.12 -25.98 9.01
C ALA A 312 23.54 -25.71 8.53
N GLY A 313 23.87 -24.44 8.33
CA GLY A 313 25.17 -24.03 7.79
C GLY A 313 25.22 -24.29 6.29
N TYR A 314 24.97 -23.25 5.49
CA TYR A 314 25.42 -23.28 4.11
C TYR A 314 26.96 -23.33 4.15
N THR A 315 27.57 -24.43 3.72
CA THR A 315 29.00 -24.48 3.37
C THR A 315 29.05 -24.70 1.88
N CYS A 316 29.37 -23.64 1.13
CA CYS A 316 29.38 -23.73 -0.32
C CYS A 316 30.50 -22.93 -0.95
N PRO A 317 30.83 -23.33 -2.18
CA PRO A 317 30.44 -22.57 -3.36
C PRO A 317 29.02 -22.93 -3.84
N CYS A 318 28.10 -21.96 -3.85
CA CYS A 318 26.71 -22.06 -4.27
C CYS A 318 26.49 -21.30 -5.59
N SER A 319 25.52 -21.71 -6.39
CA SER A 319 25.06 -21.02 -7.60
C SER A 319 23.54 -21.11 -7.70
N ILE A 320 22.89 -20.16 -8.39
CA ILE A 320 21.42 -20.18 -8.58
C ILE A 320 21.00 -21.32 -9.50
N PHE A 321 21.79 -21.59 -10.53
CA PHE A 321 21.52 -22.66 -11.49
C PHE A 321 22.49 -23.83 -11.29
N SER A 322 21.97 -25.07 -11.30
CA SER A 322 22.81 -26.26 -11.21
C SER A 322 23.80 -26.35 -12.37
N SER A 323 24.92 -27.05 -12.19
CA SER A 323 25.90 -27.30 -13.28
C SER A 323 25.34 -28.15 -14.42
N SER A 324 24.24 -28.88 -14.17
CA SER A 324 23.51 -29.65 -15.17
C SER A 324 22.39 -28.88 -15.87
N ALA A 325 22.06 -27.66 -15.40
CA ALA A 325 21.00 -26.87 -15.99
C ALA A 325 21.38 -26.44 -17.41
N THR A 326 20.43 -26.51 -18.33
CA THR A 326 20.62 -26.17 -19.75
C THR A 326 19.54 -25.18 -20.23
N PRO A 327 19.90 -24.20 -21.07
CA PRO A 327 18.96 -23.32 -21.74
C PRO A 327 18.01 -24.06 -22.68
N ALA A 328 16.75 -23.61 -22.73
CA ALA A 328 15.80 -23.99 -23.75
C ALA A 328 16.23 -23.47 -25.13
N THR A 329 16.75 -22.23 -25.19
CA THR A 329 17.39 -21.68 -26.39
C THR A 329 18.88 -21.49 -26.12
N VAL A 330 19.72 -22.36 -26.70
CA VAL A 330 21.17 -22.32 -26.49
C VAL A 330 21.86 -21.23 -27.31
N ASN A 331 21.39 -20.95 -28.53
CA ASN A 331 21.90 -19.88 -29.38
C ASN A 331 20.73 -19.02 -29.88
N VAL A 332 20.55 -17.83 -29.31
CA VAL A 332 19.63 -16.83 -29.87
C VAL A 332 20.27 -16.24 -31.13
N ASN A 333 19.52 -16.12 -32.23
CA ASN A 333 20.03 -15.54 -33.47
C ASN A 333 20.08 -14.01 -33.39
N ASP A 334 21.04 -13.49 -32.64
CA ASP A 334 21.29 -12.07 -32.45
C ASP A 334 22.80 -11.81 -32.44
N PRO A 335 23.38 -11.29 -33.53
CA PRO A 335 24.83 -11.16 -33.67
C PRO A 335 25.40 -9.90 -33.00
N ASN A 336 24.56 -9.08 -32.35
CA ASN A 336 24.98 -7.80 -31.81
C ASN A 336 25.70 -7.96 -30.48
N ALA A 337 26.71 -7.12 -30.25
CA ALA A 337 27.36 -7.01 -28.96
C ALA A 337 26.36 -6.63 -27.85
N VAL A 338 26.35 -7.38 -26.75
CA VAL A 338 25.36 -7.24 -25.68
C VAL A 338 25.92 -7.64 -24.31
N GLU A 339 25.62 -6.85 -23.29
CA GLU A 339 25.76 -7.22 -21.88
C GLU A 339 24.45 -7.83 -21.38
N LEU A 340 24.51 -8.98 -20.71
CA LEU A 340 23.36 -9.76 -20.26
C LEU A 340 23.49 -10.08 -18.77
N GLY A 341 22.44 -9.84 -18.00
CA GLY A 341 22.50 -9.84 -16.55
C GLY A 341 21.27 -10.39 -15.85
N MET A 342 21.42 -10.67 -14.56
CA MET A 342 20.31 -10.89 -13.65
C MET A 342 20.55 -10.21 -12.31
N GLN A 343 19.46 -9.79 -11.67
CA GLN A 343 19.45 -9.31 -10.30
C GLN A 343 19.31 -10.49 -9.33
N PHE A 344 20.06 -10.44 -8.24
CA PHE A 344 20.02 -11.45 -7.19
C PHE A 344 20.15 -10.85 -5.79
N THR A 345 19.73 -11.61 -4.79
CA THR A 345 20.01 -11.38 -3.36
C THR A 345 20.61 -12.63 -2.73
N ALA A 346 21.27 -12.47 -1.58
CA ALA A 346 21.72 -13.57 -0.74
C ALA A 346 21.07 -13.48 0.65
N ASP A 347 20.62 -14.59 1.21
CA ASP A 347 20.02 -14.64 2.56
C ASP A 347 21.01 -14.28 3.67
N VAL A 348 22.30 -14.55 3.43
CA VAL A 348 23.40 -14.33 4.37
C VAL A 348 24.48 -13.49 3.73
N ALA A 349 25.24 -12.76 4.55
CA ALA A 349 26.46 -12.12 4.07
C ALA A 349 27.47 -13.20 3.66
N GLY A 350 28.25 -12.93 2.63
CA GLY A 350 29.26 -13.84 2.11
C GLY A 350 30.04 -13.18 0.98
N SER A 351 30.69 -13.97 0.13
CA SER A 351 31.50 -13.46 -0.96
C SER A 351 31.18 -14.11 -2.30
N VAL A 352 31.10 -13.30 -3.36
CA VAL A 352 31.13 -13.80 -4.74
C VAL A 352 32.57 -14.13 -5.10
N THR A 353 32.83 -15.36 -5.52
CA THR A 353 34.18 -15.86 -5.83
C THR A 353 34.39 -16.12 -7.32
N ALA A 354 33.33 -16.33 -8.09
CA ALA A 354 33.40 -16.47 -9.54
C ALA A 354 32.10 -15.99 -10.21
N ILE A 355 32.18 -15.69 -11.50
CA ILE A 355 31.03 -15.46 -12.38
C ILE A 355 30.98 -16.61 -13.37
N ARG A 356 29.78 -17.06 -13.72
CA ARG A 356 29.57 -18.10 -14.71
C ARG A 356 28.45 -17.73 -15.67
N PHE A 357 28.52 -18.25 -16.89
CA PHE A 357 27.42 -18.14 -17.84
C PHE A 357 27.33 -19.40 -18.71
N TYR A 358 26.16 -19.67 -19.28
CA TYR A 358 25.99 -20.75 -20.24
C TYR A 358 26.29 -20.26 -21.65
N LYS A 359 27.29 -20.89 -22.29
CA LYS A 359 27.75 -20.55 -23.63
C LYS A 359 27.14 -21.50 -24.68
N GLY A 360 26.51 -20.93 -25.69
CA GLY A 360 26.16 -21.62 -26.92
C GLY A 360 27.33 -21.68 -27.90
N SER A 361 27.32 -22.64 -28.83
CA SER A 361 28.41 -22.81 -29.82
C SER A 361 28.64 -21.61 -30.75
N GLN A 362 27.66 -20.73 -30.90
CA GLN A 362 27.75 -19.50 -31.71
C GLN A 362 28.10 -18.26 -30.89
N ASN A 363 28.05 -18.35 -29.56
CA ASN A 363 28.44 -17.28 -28.65
C ASN A 363 29.97 -17.20 -28.59
N THR A 364 30.55 -16.41 -29.51
CA THR A 364 32.00 -16.34 -29.75
C THR A 364 32.58 -14.99 -29.34
N GLY A 365 33.91 -14.90 -29.35
CA GLY A 365 34.65 -13.74 -28.89
C GLY A 365 35.05 -13.87 -27.43
N THR A 366 35.72 -12.85 -26.90
CA THR A 366 36.20 -12.82 -25.52
C THR A 366 35.11 -12.31 -24.59
N HIS A 367 34.59 -13.17 -23.72
CA HIS A 367 33.56 -12.81 -22.76
C HIS A 367 34.16 -12.16 -21.51
N VAL A 368 33.41 -11.22 -20.93
CA VAL A 368 33.81 -10.53 -19.70
C VAL A 368 32.65 -10.53 -18.71
N GLY A 369 32.83 -11.09 -17.53
CA GLY A 369 31.86 -11.09 -16.45
C GLY A 369 31.98 -9.84 -15.58
N HIS A 370 30.85 -9.36 -15.06
CA HIS A 370 30.78 -8.20 -14.17
C HIS A 370 29.84 -8.45 -12.99
N LEU A 371 30.20 -7.86 -11.85
CA LEU A 371 29.37 -7.80 -10.65
C LEU A 371 29.15 -6.34 -10.29
N TRP A 372 27.90 -5.95 -10.02
CA TRP A 372 27.50 -4.56 -9.78
C TRP A 372 26.64 -4.46 -8.52
N THR A 373 26.62 -3.27 -7.92
CA THR A 373 25.50 -2.88 -7.04
C THR A 373 24.22 -2.73 -7.86
N ALA A 374 23.04 -2.79 -7.22
CA ALA A 374 21.77 -2.50 -7.88
C ALA A 374 21.68 -1.10 -8.51
N SER A 375 22.49 -0.14 -8.02
CA SER A 375 22.58 1.22 -8.58
C SER A 375 23.56 1.35 -9.76
N GLY A 376 24.24 0.28 -10.16
CA GLY A 376 25.16 0.25 -11.29
C GLY A 376 26.62 0.58 -11.00
N THR A 377 27.04 0.58 -9.73
CA THR A 377 28.47 0.69 -9.38
C THR A 377 29.15 -0.64 -9.64
N LEU A 378 30.22 -0.65 -10.44
CA LEU A 378 31.01 -1.86 -10.71
C LEU A 378 31.78 -2.29 -9.46
N LEU A 379 31.60 -3.55 -9.04
CA LEU A 379 32.26 -4.16 -7.89
C LEU A 379 33.41 -5.09 -8.32
N ALA A 380 33.24 -5.84 -9.41
CA ALA A 380 34.27 -6.69 -9.97
C ALA A 380 34.08 -6.92 -11.48
N THR A 381 35.18 -7.21 -12.16
CA THR A 381 35.22 -7.65 -13.56
C THR A 381 36.17 -8.83 -13.69
N VAL A 382 35.86 -9.77 -14.59
CA VAL A 382 36.72 -10.91 -14.90
C VAL A 382 36.61 -11.27 -16.38
N THR A 383 37.74 -11.50 -17.04
CA THR A 383 37.75 -12.02 -18.41
C THR A 383 37.69 -13.54 -18.38
N PHE A 384 36.78 -14.13 -19.16
CA PHE A 384 36.74 -15.57 -19.35
C PHE A 384 37.89 -15.99 -20.27
N SER A 385 38.74 -16.90 -19.79
CA SER A 385 39.88 -17.45 -20.54
C SER A 385 39.80 -18.97 -20.56
N GLY A 386 40.21 -19.58 -21.67
CA GLY A 386 40.16 -21.04 -21.83
C GLY A 386 38.75 -21.61 -21.93
N GLU A 387 37.79 -20.83 -22.44
CA GLU A 387 36.39 -21.26 -22.58
C GLU A 387 36.24 -22.50 -23.47
N THR A 388 35.30 -23.38 -23.12
CA THR A 388 34.94 -24.53 -23.96
C THR A 388 34.08 -24.08 -25.15
N ALA A 389 33.83 -24.99 -26.11
CA ALA A 389 32.99 -24.70 -27.26
C ALA A 389 31.52 -24.40 -26.88
N SER A 390 31.02 -25.01 -25.80
CA SER A 390 29.66 -24.81 -25.30
C SER A 390 29.53 -25.30 -23.85
N GLY A 391 28.46 -24.90 -23.17
CA GLY A 391 28.15 -25.27 -21.79
C GLY A 391 28.52 -24.18 -20.79
N TRP A 392 28.46 -24.50 -19.51
CA TRP A 392 28.82 -23.57 -18.44
C TRP A 392 30.30 -23.19 -18.50
N GLN A 393 30.55 -21.88 -18.60
CA GLN A 393 31.84 -21.26 -18.42
C GLN A 393 31.89 -20.63 -17.04
N THR A 394 33.00 -20.78 -16.33
CA THR A 394 33.20 -20.19 -15.00
C THR A 394 34.54 -19.47 -14.98
N ALA A 395 34.56 -18.23 -14.52
CA ALA A 395 35.76 -17.44 -14.33
C ALA A 395 35.86 -16.93 -12.88
N THR A 396 36.92 -17.35 -12.20
CA THR A 396 37.21 -16.95 -10.82
C THR A 396 37.64 -15.49 -10.75
N LEU A 397 37.06 -14.74 -9.82
CA LEU A 397 37.46 -13.35 -9.56
C LEU A 397 38.87 -13.32 -8.95
N SER A 398 39.67 -12.33 -9.32
CA SER A 398 41.01 -12.13 -8.75
C SER A 398 40.98 -11.88 -7.24
N SER A 399 39.90 -11.28 -6.76
CA SER A 399 39.56 -11.10 -5.34
C SER A 399 38.08 -11.42 -5.13
N ALA A 400 37.78 -12.18 -4.09
CA ALA A 400 36.39 -12.42 -3.70
C ALA A 400 35.71 -11.11 -3.28
N VAL A 401 34.48 -10.88 -3.71
CA VAL A 401 33.73 -9.65 -3.43
C VAL A 401 32.69 -9.91 -2.36
N ALA A 402 32.82 -9.24 -1.22
CA ALA A 402 31.85 -9.32 -0.15
C ALA A 402 30.49 -8.74 -0.59
N VAL A 403 29.41 -9.46 -0.30
CA VAL A 403 28.03 -9.03 -0.48
C VAL A 403 27.29 -9.13 0.84
N SER A 404 26.41 -8.18 1.10
CA SER A 404 25.59 -8.13 2.30
C SER A 404 24.33 -8.97 2.15
N ALA A 405 23.87 -9.56 3.26
CA ALA A 405 22.59 -10.25 3.32
C ALA A 405 21.46 -9.32 2.86
N ASN A 406 20.46 -9.88 2.18
CA ASN A 406 19.22 -9.22 1.75
C ASN A 406 19.44 -7.93 0.95
N THR A 407 20.59 -7.81 0.29
CA THR A 407 20.95 -6.65 -0.55
C THR A 407 20.97 -7.08 -2.00
N THR A 408 20.38 -6.27 -2.87
CA THR A 408 20.29 -6.57 -4.30
C THR A 408 21.58 -6.20 -5.04
N TYR A 409 22.03 -7.13 -5.87
CA TYR A 409 23.18 -6.98 -6.76
C TYR A 409 22.81 -7.43 -8.17
N VAL A 410 23.64 -7.08 -9.15
CA VAL A 410 23.51 -7.56 -10.54
C VAL A 410 24.76 -8.33 -10.90
N VAL A 411 24.60 -9.54 -11.44
CA VAL A 411 25.67 -10.28 -12.11
C VAL A 411 25.40 -10.28 -13.61
N SER A 412 26.41 -10.01 -14.42
CA SER A 412 26.28 -9.96 -15.88
C SER A 412 27.50 -10.50 -16.61
N TYR A 413 27.37 -10.75 -17.90
CA TYR A 413 28.49 -10.97 -18.81
C TYR A 413 28.29 -10.24 -20.14
N TYR A 414 29.41 -9.84 -20.74
CA TYR A 414 29.48 -9.23 -22.05
C TYR A 414 29.74 -10.29 -23.12
N ALA A 415 28.87 -10.35 -24.11
CA ALA A 415 28.98 -11.15 -25.33
C ALA A 415 29.31 -10.23 -26.51
N PRO A 416 30.58 -10.10 -26.94
CA PRO A 416 30.98 -9.14 -27.97
C PRO A 416 30.40 -9.45 -29.36
N ASN A 417 30.05 -10.71 -29.63
CA ASN A 417 29.46 -11.15 -30.90
C ASN A 417 28.03 -11.68 -30.73
N GLY A 418 27.36 -11.35 -29.62
CA GLY A 418 26.01 -11.82 -29.32
C GLY A 418 25.88 -13.34 -29.26
N SER A 419 24.78 -13.89 -29.79
CA SER A 419 24.46 -15.32 -29.87
C SER A 419 24.28 -16.04 -28.53
N TYR A 420 23.84 -15.31 -27.52
CA TYR A 420 23.66 -15.76 -26.14
C TYR A 420 22.58 -16.85 -25.96
N SER A 421 22.60 -17.50 -24.80
CA SER A 421 21.56 -18.43 -24.36
C SER A 421 20.41 -17.70 -23.66
N ALA A 422 19.16 -18.18 -23.83
CA ALA A 422 17.99 -17.53 -23.26
C ALA A 422 16.80 -18.48 -22.98
N ASN A 423 16.08 -18.20 -21.88
CA ASN A 423 14.73 -18.69 -21.63
C ASN A 423 13.80 -17.50 -21.37
N GLY A 424 12.87 -17.24 -22.29
CA GLY A 424 11.84 -16.21 -22.09
C GLY A 424 10.88 -16.57 -20.95
N SER A 425 10.29 -15.55 -20.34
CA SER A 425 9.31 -15.66 -19.25
C SER A 425 9.82 -16.45 -18.03
N TYR A 426 11.13 -16.56 -17.83
CA TYR A 426 11.70 -17.36 -16.75
C TYR A 426 11.53 -16.67 -15.39
N PHE A 427 11.88 -15.39 -15.30
CA PHE A 427 11.76 -14.59 -14.08
C PHE A 427 10.34 -14.04 -13.87
N THR A 428 9.31 -14.69 -14.42
CA THR A 428 7.92 -14.44 -13.98
C THR A 428 7.68 -14.97 -12.57
N SER A 429 8.57 -15.82 -12.07
CA SER A 429 8.74 -16.22 -10.67
C SER A 429 10.21 -16.04 -10.25
N SER A 430 10.51 -16.07 -8.95
CA SER A 430 11.90 -16.12 -8.47
C SER A 430 12.59 -17.42 -8.90
N ALA A 431 13.92 -17.35 -9.02
CA ALA A 431 14.79 -18.50 -9.22
C ALA A 431 15.56 -18.74 -7.94
N ASP A 432 15.08 -19.66 -7.11
CA ASP A 432 15.58 -19.81 -5.75
C ASP A 432 16.52 -21.03 -5.65
N ALA A 433 17.77 -20.77 -5.24
CA ALA A 433 18.69 -21.82 -4.79
C ALA A 433 19.46 -21.30 -3.56
N PRO A 434 18.86 -21.40 -2.36
CA PRO A 434 19.40 -20.71 -1.21
C PRO A 434 20.84 -21.14 -0.86
N PRO A 435 21.67 -20.20 -0.40
CA PRO A 435 21.28 -18.86 0.07
C PRO A 435 21.06 -17.82 -1.04
N LEU A 436 21.11 -18.18 -2.32
CA LEU A 436 20.94 -17.25 -3.44
C LEU A 436 19.51 -17.23 -4.00
N HIS A 437 19.07 -16.05 -4.40
CA HIS A 437 17.78 -15.81 -5.01
C HIS A 437 17.93 -14.96 -6.26
N GLY A 438 17.55 -15.48 -7.42
CA GLY A 438 17.31 -14.71 -8.63
C GLY A 438 15.94 -14.07 -8.56
N LEU A 439 15.88 -12.73 -8.57
CA LEU A 439 14.66 -12.00 -8.25
C LEU A 439 13.56 -12.18 -9.30
N GLN A 440 12.30 -12.25 -8.87
CA GLN A 440 11.17 -12.14 -9.79
C GLN A 440 11.16 -10.75 -10.44
N SER A 441 10.87 -10.69 -11.73
CA SER A 441 10.64 -9.44 -12.44
C SER A 441 9.24 -8.90 -12.11
N THR A 442 9.17 -7.63 -11.72
CA THR A 442 7.95 -6.89 -11.35
C THR A 442 7.93 -5.51 -12.02
N ALA A 443 6.84 -4.76 -11.85
CA ALA A 443 6.73 -3.40 -12.37
C ALA A 443 7.70 -2.40 -11.71
N SER A 444 8.07 -2.63 -10.44
CA SER A 444 9.00 -1.78 -9.69
C SER A 444 10.46 -2.22 -9.79
N HIS A 445 10.71 -3.45 -10.24
CA HIS A 445 12.03 -4.05 -10.31
C HIS A 445 12.12 -5.08 -11.45
N LEU A 446 12.98 -4.85 -12.43
CA LEU A 446 13.11 -5.73 -13.59
C LEU A 446 14.18 -6.80 -13.36
N ASN A 447 13.95 -8.03 -13.84
CA ASN A 447 15.01 -9.04 -13.97
C ASN A 447 15.08 -9.58 -15.40
N GLY A 448 16.16 -10.28 -15.75
CA GLY A 448 16.49 -10.58 -17.14
C GLY A 448 16.98 -9.34 -17.86
N LEU A 449 18.13 -8.83 -17.41
CA LEU A 449 18.66 -7.54 -17.80
C LEU A 449 19.51 -7.64 -19.06
N TYR A 450 19.48 -6.61 -19.91
CA TYR A 450 20.37 -6.51 -21.05
C TYR A 450 20.75 -5.06 -21.39
N LYS A 451 21.84 -4.92 -22.15
CA LYS A 451 22.29 -3.67 -22.77
C LYS A 451 23.07 -3.95 -24.04
N TYR A 452 22.61 -3.42 -25.17
CA TYR A 452 23.36 -3.50 -26.43
C TYR A 452 24.51 -2.48 -26.51
N GLY A 453 25.46 -2.80 -27.40
CA GLY A 453 26.61 -1.95 -27.72
C GLY A 453 27.81 -2.24 -26.83
N ALA A 454 28.56 -1.19 -26.46
CA ALA A 454 29.68 -1.34 -25.54
C ALA A 454 29.25 -1.88 -24.16
N SER A 455 30.12 -2.70 -23.56
CA SER A 455 29.91 -3.26 -22.21
C SER A 455 29.63 -2.16 -21.18
N GLY A 456 28.76 -2.47 -20.22
CA GLY A 456 28.35 -1.56 -19.15
C GLY A 456 27.11 -2.07 -18.42
N PHE A 457 26.70 -1.37 -17.36
CA PHE A 457 25.59 -1.80 -16.51
C PHE A 457 24.27 -2.01 -17.31
N PRO A 458 23.66 -3.21 -17.26
CA PRO A 458 22.44 -3.49 -18.01
C PRO A 458 21.19 -2.98 -17.26
N THR A 459 20.39 -2.16 -17.92
CA THR A 459 19.19 -1.52 -17.33
C THR A 459 17.88 -1.88 -18.01
N ASN A 460 17.92 -2.47 -19.22
CA ASN A 460 16.71 -2.88 -19.94
C ASN A 460 16.35 -4.32 -19.59
N SER A 461 15.08 -4.68 -19.72
CA SER A 461 14.62 -6.07 -19.61
C SER A 461 13.66 -6.40 -20.75
N TYR A 462 13.64 -7.66 -21.15
CA TYR A 462 12.71 -8.19 -22.15
C TYR A 462 12.15 -9.52 -21.67
N ASN A 463 10.82 -9.62 -21.64
CA ASN A 463 10.09 -10.85 -21.32
C ASN A 463 10.60 -11.60 -20.08
N SER A 464 11.10 -10.89 -19.04
CA SER A 464 11.64 -11.49 -17.81
C SER A 464 12.63 -12.64 -18.10
N THR A 465 13.46 -12.48 -19.12
CA THR A 465 14.26 -13.56 -19.72
C THR A 465 15.41 -13.98 -18.80
N ASN A 466 15.66 -15.28 -18.64
CA ASN A 466 16.91 -15.75 -18.07
C ASN A 466 17.97 -15.90 -19.17
N TYR A 467 19.03 -15.09 -19.11
CA TYR A 467 20.17 -15.13 -20.04
C TYR A 467 21.30 -16.06 -19.58
N TRP A 468 21.00 -16.92 -18.59
CA TRP A 468 21.88 -17.98 -18.10
C TRP A 468 23.24 -17.49 -17.60
N VAL A 469 23.24 -16.34 -16.93
CA VAL A 469 24.36 -15.81 -16.17
C VAL A 469 24.12 -16.03 -14.69
N ASP A 470 25.17 -16.32 -13.94
CA ASP A 470 25.09 -16.68 -12.53
C ASP A 470 26.41 -16.37 -11.83
N LEU A 471 26.45 -16.60 -10.53
CA LEU A 471 27.61 -16.41 -9.69
C LEU A 471 27.99 -17.69 -8.94
N VAL A 472 29.20 -17.71 -8.41
CA VAL A 472 29.61 -18.65 -7.36
C VAL A 472 29.74 -17.87 -6.07
N PHE A 473 28.93 -18.22 -5.09
CA PHE A 473 28.86 -17.59 -3.77
C PHE A 473 29.47 -18.50 -2.71
N ALA A 474 30.34 -17.96 -1.87
CA ALA A 474 30.88 -18.63 -0.71
C ALA A 474 30.39 -17.94 0.57
N THR A 475 29.93 -18.73 1.52
CA THR A 475 29.65 -18.26 2.87
C THR A 475 30.95 -18.05 3.67
N PRO A 476 30.93 -17.17 4.69
CA PRO A 476 32.07 -16.94 5.58
C PRO A 476 32.62 -18.19 6.27
#